data_AF-A0A0B6XU36-F1
#
_entry.id   AF-A0A0B6XU36-F1
#
_cell.length_a   1.000
_cell.length_b   1.000
_cell.length_c   1.000
_cell.angle_alpha   90.00
_cell.angle_beta   90.00
_cell.angle_gamma   90.00
#
_symmetry.space_group_name_H-M   'P 1'
#
loop_
_entity.id
_entity.type
_entity.pdbx_description
1 polymer ?
#
loop_
_entity_poly.entity_id
_entity_poly.type
_entity_poly.pdbx_seq_one_letter_code
_entity_poly.pdbx_strand_id
1 'polypeptide(L)'
;KLQDTNMTQTVVALRNDLNRLILNNTESGITGVLQFNSYGRRDNFSLTITSVAGIDTYLRGHWFNRPYVLDRRLKFYDEKHSLNRSTPFPLRGRTAKIVMIEERPFTMKK
;
A
#
# COMPACT_ATOMS: atom_id res chain seq x y z
N LYS A 1 7.94 6.13 50.71
CA LYS A 1 8.50 5.78 49.38
C LYS A 1 7.81 4.58 48.69
N LEU A 2 6.75 3.97 49.26
CA LEU A 2 6.01 2.85 48.65
C LEU A 2 4.70 3.27 47.94
N GLN A 3 4.26 4.52 48.08
CA GLN A 3 2.99 4.99 47.51
C GLN A 3 3.08 5.30 46.01
N ASP A 4 4.21 5.82 45.53
CA ASP A 4 4.37 6.22 44.12
C ASP A 4 4.38 5.01 43.16
N THR A 5 4.84 3.84 43.62
CA THR A 5 4.90 2.61 42.83
C THR A 5 3.52 1.99 42.60
N ASN A 6 2.64 2.05 43.60
CA ASN A 6 1.26 1.55 43.48
C ASN A 6 0.41 2.45 42.57
N MET A 7 0.61 3.77 42.64
CA MET A 7 -0.09 4.72 41.78
C MET A 7 0.32 4.61 40.31
N THR A 8 1.60 4.34 40.04
CA THR A 8 2.07 4.11 38.67
C THR A 8 1.57 2.79 38.10
N GLN A 9 1.50 1.72 38.90
CA GLN A 9 0.94 0.43 38.47
C GLN A 9 -0.56 0.50 38.13
N THR A 10 -1.36 1.22 38.93
CA THR A 10 -2.79 1.41 38.65
C THR A 10 -3.03 2.23 37.38
N VAL A 11 -2.21 3.25 37.11
CA VAL A 11 -2.29 4.04 35.87
C VAL A 11 -1.92 3.21 34.64
N VAL A 12 -0.89 2.35 34.75
CA VAL A 12 -0.50 1.44 33.65
C VAL A 12 -1.60 0.41 33.37
N ALA A 13 -2.18 -0.19 34.42
CA ALA A 13 -3.29 -1.13 34.28
C ALA A 13 -4.51 -0.49 33.61
N LEU A 14 -4.91 0.70 34.09
CA LEU A 14 -6.02 1.47 33.51
C LEU A 14 -5.78 1.79 32.04
N ARG A 15 -4.56 2.24 31.68
CA ARG A 15 -4.19 2.51 30.28
C ARG A 15 -4.33 1.26 29.41
N ASN A 16 -3.88 0.11 29.89
CA ASN A 16 -3.97 -1.15 29.15
C ASN A 16 -5.43 -1.58 28.96
N ASP A 17 -6.28 -1.43 29.97
CA ASP A 17 -7.71 -1.72 29.87
C ASP A 17 -8.42 -0.79 28.89
N LEU A 18 -8.13 0.52 28.94
CA LEU A 18 -8.68 1.47 27.98
C LEU A 18 -8.23 1.17 26.55
N ASN A 19 -6.94 0.85 26.35
CA ASN A 19 -6.44 0.43 25.05
C ASN A 19 -7.17 -0.82 24.54
N ARG A 20 -7.38 -1.83 25.40
CA ARG A 20 -8.11 -3.05 25.05
C ARG A 20 -9.56 -2.75 24.66
N LEU A 21 -10.24 -1.87 25.40
CA LEU A 21 -11.61 -1.44 25.09
C LEU A 21 -11.70 -0.72 23.74
N ILE A 22 -10.74 0.14 23.43
CA ILE A 22 -10.67 0.84 22.14
C ILE A 22 -10.40 -0.15 21.00
N LEU A 23 -9.48 -1.10 21.18
CA LEU A 23 -9.13 -2.08 20.15
C LEU A 23 -10.27 -3.06 19.84
N ASN A 24 -11.10 -3.37 20.84
CA ASN A 24 -12.25 -4.27 20.72
C ASN A 24 -13.56 -3.53 20.37
N ASN A 25 -13.48 -2.25 20.04
CA ASN A 25 -14.63 -1.48 19.60
C ASN A 25 -15.13 -2.02 18.24
N THR A 26 -16.46 -2.03 18.05
CA THR A 26 -17.11 -2.52 16.82
C THR A 26 -18.09 -1.49 16.22
N GLU A 27 -17.87 -0.21 16.51
CA GLU A 27 -18.69 0.89 16.00
C GLU A 27 -18.63 0.96 14.47
N SER A 28 -19.75 1.33 13.86
CA SER A 28 -19.84 1.54 12.40
C SER A 28 -20.01 3.01 12.10
N GLY A 29 -19.24 3.51 11.12
CA GLY A 29 -19.34 4.88 10.65
C GLY A 29 -19.45 4.97 9.13
N ILE A 30 -19.28 6.20 8.61
CA ILE A 30 -19.33 6.49 7.16
C ILE A 30 -18.31 5.67 6.36
N THR A 31 -17.18 5.33 6.99
CA THR A 31 -16.08 4.57 6.37
C THR A 31 -16.13 3.08 6.71
N GLY A 32 -17.29 2.57 7.16
CA GLY A 32 -17.50 1.19 7.57
C GLY A 32 -17.20 0.94 9.04
N VAL A 33 -17.07 -0.35 9.39
CA VAL A 33 -16.79 -0.82 10.76
C VAL A 33 -15.39 -0.39 11.19
N LEU A 34 -15.28 0.24 12.35
CA LEU A 34 -14.03 0.61 12.99
C LEU A 34 -13.44 -0.64 13.65
N GLN A 35 -12.44 -1.24 13.00
CA GLN A 35 -11.72 -2.39 13.53
C GLN A 35 -10.23 -2.07 13.62
N PHE A 36 -9.52 -2.65 14.60
CA PHE A 36 -8.09 -2.51 14.75
C PHE A 36 -7.37 -3.86 14.63
N ASN A 37 -6.12 -3.82 14.17
CA ASN A 37 -5.24 -4.99 14.19
C ASN A 37 -4.44 -5.08 15.50
N SER A 38 -3.63 -6.12 15.66
CA SER A 38 -2.79 -6.36 16.84
C SER A 38 -1.78 -5.25 17.15
N TYR A 39 -1.47 -4.39 16.17
CA TYR A 39 -0.58 -3.24 16.32
C TYR A 39 -1.33 -1.94 16.63
N GLY A 40 -2.65 -2.00 16.82
CA GLY A 40 -3.50 -0.83 17.04
C GLY A 40 -3.71 0.07 15.83
N ARG A 41 -3.43 -0.44 14.62
CA ARG A 41 -3.74 0.28 13.38
C ARG A 41 -5.14 -0.07 12.92
N ARG A 42 -5.82 0.91 12.32
CA ARG A 42 -7.12 0.70 11.70
C ARG A 42 -7.01 -0.40 10.63
N ASP A 43 -7.92 -1.35 10.71
CA ASP A 43 -8.16 -2.42 9.76
C ASP A 43 -9.50 -2.15 9.04
N ASN A 44 -9.81 -2.91 8.00
CA ASN A 44 -11.06 -2.80 7.24
C ASN A 44 -11.33 -1.40 6.64
N PHE A 45 -10.32 -0.82 5.98
CA PHE A 45 -10.44 0.45 5.27
C PHE A 45 -10.14 0.29 3.77
N SER A 46 -10.59 1.26 2.98
CA SER A 46 -10.26 1.36 1.55
C SER A 46 -9.53 2.67 1.28
N LEU A 47 -8.60 2.63 0.31
CA LEU A 47 -7.90 3.80 -0.20
C LEU A 47 -8.34 4.07 -1.63
N THR A 48 -8.56 5.35 -1.92
CA THR A 48 -8.79 5.84 -3.28
C THR A 48 -7.45 6.12 -3.94
N ILE A 49 -7.19 5.50 -5.08
CA ILE A 49 -5.97 5.70 -5.86
C ILE A 49 -6.28 6.73 -6.92
N THR A 50 -5.57 7.85 -6.90
CA THR A 50 -5.65 8.89 -7.91
C THR A 50 -4.35 8.95 -8.71
N SER A 51 -4.42 9.51 -9.91
CA SER A 51 -3.26 9.74 -10.76
C SER A 51 -3.33 11.13 -11.34
N VAL A 52 -2.16 11.74 -11.53
CA VAL A 52 -1.99 13.09 -12.05
C VAL A 52 -1.51 12.99 -13.49
N ALA A 53 -2.24 13.59 -14.42
CA ALA A 53 -1.88 13.70 -15.83
C ALA A 53 -1.89 15.18 -16.24
N GLY A 54 -0.71 15.80 -16.26
CA GLY A 54 -0.59 17.22 -16.52
C GLY A 54 -1.24 18.03 -15.40
N ILE A 55 -2.29 18.77 -15.72
CA ILE A 55 -3.06 19.60 -14.77
C ILE A 55 -4.18 18.83 -14.07
N ASP A 56 -4.57 17.66 -14.60
CA ASP A 56 -5.74 16.94 -14.13
C ASP A 56 -5.37 15.84 -13.12
N THR A 57 -6.17 15.72 -12.06
CA THR A 57 -6.13 14.58 -11.14
C THR A 57 -7.40 13.78 -11.31
N TYR A 58 -7.28 12.48 -11.55
CA TYR A 58 -8.44 11.60 -11.78
C TYR A 58 -8.34 10.31 -10.97
N LEU A 59 -9.48 9.65 -10.82
CA LEU A 59 -9.62 8.39 -10.11
C LEU A 59 -9.04 7.25 -10.94
N ARG A 60 -8.05 6.54 -10.40
CA ARG A 60 -7.43 5.38 -11.05
C ARG A 60 -7.97 4.05 -10.55
N GLY A 61 -8.45 4.02 -9.30
CA GLY A 61 -8.92 2.78 -8.70
C GLY A 61 -9.05 2.85 -7.19
N HIS A 62 -9.19 1.68 -6.58
CA HIS A 62 -9.23 1.53 -5.13
C HIS A 62 -8.33 0.39 -4.68
N TRP A 63 -7.78 0.55 -3.48
CA TRP A 63 -7.12 -0.51 -2.73
C TRP A 63 -7.94 -0.81 -1.49
N PHE A 64 -8.15 -2.10 -1.21
CA PHE A 64 -8.93 -2.57 -0.07
C PHE A 64 -7.99 -3.27 0.89
N ASN A 65 -8.03 -2.90 2.17
CA ASN A 65 -7.19 -3.55 3.18
C ASN A 65 -7.56 -5.03 3.33
N ARG A 66 -8.87 -5.33 3.27
CA ARG A 66 -9.40 -6.70 3.33
C ARG A 66 -9.99 -7.10 1.97
N PRO A 67 -9.54 -8.20 1.36
CA PRO A 67 -9.94 -8.60 0.01
C PRO A 67 -11.38 -9.11 -0.07
N TYR A 68 -12.00 -9.48 1.06
CA TYR A 68 -13.28 -10.21 1.11
C TYR A 68 -14.52 -9.42 0.70
N VAL A 69 -14.43 -8.10 0.49
CA VAL A 69 -15.59 -7.29 0.08
C VAL A 69 -15.83 -7.37 -1.43
N LEU A 70 -14.80 -7.64 -2.24
CA LEU A 70 -14.86 -7.60 -3.72
C LEU A 70 -13.93 -8.64 -4.41
N ASP A 71 -13.45 -9.65 -3.68
CA ASP A 71 -12.44 -10.64 -4.12
C ASP A 71 -11.13 -10.06 -4.68
N ARG A 72 -10.89 -8.76 -4.50
CA ARG A 72 -9.73 -8.06 -5.06
C ARG A 72 -9.20 -7.05 -4.07
N ARG A 73 -7.92 -7.18 -3.73
CA ARG A 73 -7.19 -6.21 -2.91
C ARG A 73 -6.94 -4.90 -3.64
N LEU A 74 -6.85 -4.94 -4.96
CA LEU A 74 -6.54 -3.81 -5.81
C LEU A 74 -7.43 -3.86 -7.04
N LYS A 75 -8.19 -2.79 -7.29
CA LYS A 75 -9.04 -2.63 -8.46
C LYS A 75 -8.61 -1.37 -9.19
N PHE A 76 -8.10 -1.54 -10.40
CA PHE A 76 -7.88 -0.43 -11.33
C PHE A 76 -9.04 -0.32 -12.29
N TYR A 77 -9.36 0.91 -12.68
CA TYR A 77 -10.31 1.17 -13.75
C TYR A 77 -9.57 1.26 -15.08
N ASP A 78 -10.22 0.76 -16.13
CA ASP A 78 -9.68 0.74 -17.50
C ASP A 78 -9.69 2.11 -18.18
N GLU A 79 -9.96 3.18 -17.41
CA GLU A 79 -10.02 4.54 -17.91
C GLU A 79 -8.64 4.97 -18.43
N LYS A 80 -8.54 5.08 -19.76
CA LYS A 80 -7.33 5.50 -20.46
C LYS A 80 -7.45 6.99 -20.75
N HIS A 81 -6.80 7.83 -19.95
CA HIS A 81 -6.59 9.22 -20.35
C HIS A 81 -5.61 9.27 -21.52
N SER A 82 -5.96 10.05 -22.55
CA SER A 82 -5.26 10.14 -23.83
C SER A 82 -3.78 10.53 -23.72
N LEU A 83 -3.37 11.14 -22.60
CA LEU A 83 -1.99 11.57 -22.33
C LEU A 83 -1.19 10.56 -21.49
N ASN A 84 -1.81 9.50 -20.98
CA ASN A 84 -1.08 8.48 -20.25
C ASN A 84 -0.36 7.53 -21.19
N ARG A 85 0.98 7.56 -21.16
CA ARG A 85 1.78 6.44 -21.64
C ARG A 85 1.44 5.20 -20.80
N SER A 86 0.60 4.32 -21.32
CA SER A 86 0.35 2.99 -20.74
C SER A 86 1.50 2.02 -20.99
N THR A 87 2.73 2.50 -21.09
CA THR A 87 3.89 1.65 -21.35
C THR A 87 4.24 0.91 -20.06
N PRO A 88 4.08 -0.42 -19.97
CA PRO A 88 4.55 -1.16 -18.81
C PRO A 88 6.07 -0.99 -18.69
N PHE A 89 6.57 -0.68 -17.50
CA PHE A 89 8.01 -0.50 -17.23
C PHE A 89 8.57 -1.74 -16.49
N PRO A 90 9.80 -2.24 -16.77
CA PRO A 90 10.71 -1.92 -17.88
C PRO A 90 10.96 -3.11 -18.86
N LEU A 91 11.02 -2.79 -20.16
CA LEU A 91 12.06 -3.27 -21.10
C LEU A 91 12.13 -4.74 -21.56
N ARG A 92 11.03 -5.48 -21.75
CA ARG A 92 11.11 -6.68 -22.60
C ARG A 92 11.24 -6.27 -24.07
N GLY A 93 12.46 -6.34 -24.62
CA GLY A 93 12.72 -6.25 -26.07
C GLY A 93 13.63 -5.12 -26.56
N ARG A 94 14.49 -4.52 -25.72
CA ARG A 94 15.53 -3.63 -26.28
C ARG A 94 16.61 -4.47 -26.98
N THR A 95 16.57 -4.52 -28.31
CA THR A 95 17.72 -4.91 -29.12
C THR A 95 18.81 -3.85 -28.98
N ALA A 96 19.96 -4.22 -28.43
CA ALA A 96 21.14 -3.36 -28.42
C ALA A 96 21.89 -3.53 -29.75
N LYS A 97 22.26 -2.42 -30.39
CA LYS A 97 23.26 -2.46 -31.46
C LYS A 97 24.64 -2.55 -30.81
N ILE A 98 25.32 -3.66 -31.03
CA ILE A 98 26.67 -3.91 -30.50
C ILE A 98 27.65 -3.69 -31.65
N VAL A 99 28.67 -2.88 -31.42
CA VAL A 99 29.81 -2.73 -32.33
C VAL A 99 30.96 -3.55 -31.73
N MET A 100 31.56 -4.44 -32.51
CA MET A 100 32.70 -5.28 -32.09
C MET A 100 33.90 -5.03 -33.01
N ILE A 101 35.10 -5.10 -32.42
CA ILE A 101 36.37 -5.15 -33.14
C ILE A 101 36.80 -6.60 -33.36
N GLU A 102 37.67 -6.84 -34.35
CA GLU A 102 38.22 -8.17 -34.63
C GLU A 102 39.49 -8.41 -33.81
N GLU A 103 39.46 -9.38 -32.90
CA GLU A 103 40.55 -9.72 -31.98
C GLU A 103 40.59 -11.24 -31.75
N ARG A 104 41.67 -11.92 -32.15
CA ARG A 104 41.82 -13.37 -31.90
C ARG A 104 42.31 -13.63 -30.48
N PRO A 105 41.74 -14.61 -29.75
CA PRO A 105 40.76 -15.63 -30.17
C PRO A 105 39.27 -15.27 -29.94
N PHE A 106 38.96 -14.03 -29.57
CA PHE A 106 37.66 -13.64 -28.99
C PHE A 106 36.59 -13.28 -30.04
N THR A 107 36.97 -12.67 -31.15
CA THR A 107 36.09 -12.32 -32.27
C THR A 107 36.78 -12.65 -33.58
N MET A 108 36.15 -13.52 -34.38
CA MET A 108 36.66 -13.95 -35.68
C MET A 108 35.60 -13.67 -36.75
N LYS A 109 36.01 -13.07 -37.87
CA LYS A 109 35.15 -13.02 -39.06
C LYS A 109 34.99 -14.45 -39.59
N LYS A 110 33.75 -14.80 -39.93
CA LYS A 110 33.45 -16.03 -40.67
C LYS A 110 34.00 -15.95 -42.07
#